data_AF-A0A9W6Y1P6-F1
#
_entry.id   AF-A0A9W6Y1P6-F1
#
_cell.length_a   1.000
_cell.length_b   1.000
_cell.length_c   1.000
_cell.angle_alpha   90.00
_cell.angle_beta   90.00
_cell.angle_gamma   90.00
#
_symmetry.space_group_name_H-M   'P 1'
#
loop_
_entity.id
_entity.type
_entity.pdbx_description
1 polymer ?
#
loop_
_entity_poly.entity_id
_entity_poly.type
_entity_poly.pdbx_seq_one_letter_code
_entity_poly.pdbx_strand_id
1 'polypeptide(L)'
;MTKAEFREWIAKRYEDELAELKKEEQKLADEEAAEASRVKQLEECIEEAANKMVIALHVAHVLTYLHSLQPPVIHRDLKSRNILLNEEHEAKLTDFGVSRERLDRTMTAGVGTSLWMAPEVMTGEKYDDKADMFSFGVVLSELDTHTLPYTQTKQDMQHSQGRQMTDATLLQKVAMGTVRVDFSGAGPQSMADLGYACVSVDPTLRPSAAEALFKLQVMLTKELP
;
A
#
# COMPACT_ATOMS: atom_id res chain seq x y z
N MET A 1 -28.52 1.69 -69.82
CA MET A 1 -27.16 1.53 -69.28
C MET A 1 -26.24 1.09 -70.40
N THR A 2 -25.22 1.87 -70.71
CA THR A 2 -24.20 1.53 -71.70
C THR A 2 -23.18 0.55 -71.12
N LYS A 3 -22.42 -0.13 -71.97
CA LYS A 3 -21.34 -1.03 -71.55
C LYS A 3 -20.26 -0.31 -70.72
N ALA A 4 -20.09 1.00 -70.91
CA ALA A 4 -19.17 1.83 -70.14
C ALA A 4 -19.72 2.10 -68.73
N GLU A 5 -20.99 2.53 -68.64
CA GLU A 5 -21.67 2.77 -67.36
C GLU A 5 -21.72 1.52 -66.47
N PHE A 6 -21.94 0.34 -67.06
CA PHE A 6 -21.93 -0.92 -66.32
C PHE A 6 -20.54 -1.27 -65.76
N ARG A 7 -19.47 -0.99 -66.51
CA ARG A 7 -18.09 -1.23 -66.06
C ARG A 7 -17.70 -0.29 -64.93
N GLU A 8 -18.09 0.98 -65.02
CA GLU A 8 -17.89 1.96 -63.95
C GLU A 8 -18.67 1.60 -62.68
N TRP A 9 -19.91 1.12 -62.83
CA TRP A 9 -20.70 0.64 -61.70
C TRP A 9 -20.04 -0.54 -60.97
N ILE A 10 -19.51 -1.51 -61.72
CA ILE A 10 -18.76 -2.63 -61.15
C ILE A 10 -17.50 -2.14 -60.43
N ALA A 11 -16.70 -1.27 -61.08
CA ALA A 11 -15.46 -0.77 -60.51
C ALA A 11 -15.70 0.00 -59.20
N LYS A 12 -16.71 0.89 -59.19
CA LYS A 12 -17.10 1.64 -57.99
C LYS A 12 -17.55 0.70 -56.87
N ARG A 13 -18.34 -0.34 -57.18
CA ARG A 13 -18.78 -1.31 -56.18
C ARG A 13 -17.62 -2.10 -55.58
N TYR A 14 -16.62 -2.47 -56.38
CA TYR A 14 -15.39 -3.07 -55.88
C TYR A 14 -14.58 -2.12 -54.99
N GLU A 15 -14.46 -0.84 -55.36
CA GLU A 15 -13.77 0.16 -54.54
C GLU A 15 -14.46 0.38 -53.20
N ASP A 16 -15.80 0.47 -53.19
CA ASP A 16 -16.59 0.60 -51.96
C ASP A 16 -16.41 -0.63 -51.04
N GLU A 17 -16.49 -1.86 -51.58
CA GLU A 17 -16.24 -3.11 -50.82
C GLU A 17 -14.79 -3.17 -50.29
N LEU A 18 -13.80 -2.74 -51.08
CA LEU A 18 -12.39 -2.71 -50.66
C LEU A 18 -12.14 -1.67 -49.56
N ALA A 19 -12.88 -0.55 -49.57
CA ALA A 19 -12.82 0.48 -48.54
C ALA A 19 -13.48 0.03 -47.23
N GLU A 20 -14.57 -0.73 -47.29
CA GLU A 20 -15.20 -1.35 -46.12
C GLU A 20 -14.27 -2.39 -45.47
N LEU A 21 -13.68 -3.28 -46.26
CA LEU A 21 -12.71 -4.28 -45.77
C LEU A 21 -11.52 -3.63 -45.06
N LYS A 22 -10.96 -2.56 -45.61
CA LYS A 22 -9.86 -1.81 -44.97
C LYS A 22 -10.28 -1.15 -43.66
N LYS A 23 -11.52 -0.68 -43.55
CA LYS A 23 -12.05 -0.12 -42.30
C LYS A 23 -12.21 -1.20 -41.23
N GLU A 24 -12.70 -2.39 -41.61
CA GLU A 24 -12.80 -3.53 -40.70
C GLU A 24 -11.42 -4.00 -40.22
N GLU A 25 -10.44 -4.09 -41.13
CA GLU A 25 -9.06 -4.45 -40.80
C GLU A 25 -8.42 -3.42 -39.85
N GLN A 26 -8.58 -2.13 -40.12
CA GLN A 26 -8.09 -1.07 -39.24
C GLN A 26 -8.76 -1.13 -37.86
N LYS A 27 -10.08 -1.36 -37.82
CA LYS A 27 -10.81 -1.49 -36.56
C LYS A 27 -10.31 -2.68 -35.73
N LEU A 28 -10.04 -3.82 -36.38
CA LEU A 28 -9.48 -4.99 -35.71
C LEU A 28 -8.09 -4.70 -35.15
N ALA A 29 -7.24 -4.01 -35.91
CA ALA A 29 -5.90 -3.60 -35.46
C ALA A 29 -5.96 -2.62 -34.26
N ASP A 30 -6.90 -1.66 -34.27
CA ASP A 30 -7.09 -0.73 -33.16
C ASP A 30 -7.59 -1.45 -31.88
N GLU A 31 -8.49 -2.43 -32.03
CA GLU A 31 -8.97 -3.28 -30.92
C GLU A 31 -7.84 -4.14 -30.33
N GLU A 32 -7.00 -4.75 -31.18
CA GLU A 32 -5.84 -5.54 -30.74
C GLU A 32 -4.80 -4.68 -30.00
N ALA A 33 -4.52 -3.47 -30.51
CA ALA A 33 -3.62 -2.53 -29.86
C ALA A 33 -4.15 -2.06 -28.49
N ALA A 34 -5.46 -1.79 -28.37
CA ALA A 34 -6.09 -1.42 -27.12
C ALA A 34 -6.02 -2.56 -26.09
N GLU A 35 -6.24 -3.81 -26.52
CA GLU A 35 -6.13 -4.97 -25.65
C GLU A 35 -4.69 -5.20 -25.18
N ALA A 36 -3.71 -5.14 -26.08
CA ALA A 36 -2.29 -5.23 -25.72
C ALA A 36 -1.88 -4.16 -24.70
N SER A 37 -2.40 -2.93 -24.84
CA SER A 37 -2.16 -1.86 -23.87
C SER A 37 -2.77 -2.17 -22.49
N ARG A 38 -3.96 -2.79 -22.43
CA ARG A 38 -4.59 -3.18 -21.17
C ARG A 38 -3.83 -4.31 -20.49
N VAL A 39 -3.41 -5.32 -21.25
CA VAL A 39 -2.60 -6.43 -20.73
C VAL A 39 -1.31 -5.90 -20.11
N LYS A 40 -0.60 -5.01 -20.82
CA LYS A 40 0.62 -4.39 -20.30
C LYS A 40 0.38 -3.59 -19.01
N GLN A 41 -0.68 -2.78 -18.96
CA GLN A 41 -1.04 -2.04 -17.75
C GLN A 41 -1.38 -2.97 -16.59
N LEU A 42 -2.05 -4.09 -16.86
CA LEU A 42 -2.37 -5.10 -15.85
C LEU A 42 -1.11 -5.78 -15.32
N GLU A 43 -0.16 -6.13 -16.18
CA GLU A 43 1.14 -6.70 -15.80
C GLU A 43 1.94 -5.75 -14.91
N GLU A 44 2.03 -4.47 -15.28
CA GLU A 44 2.69 -3.43 -14.48
C GLU A 44 2.03 -3.29 -13.09
N CYS A 45 0.69 -3.32 -13.02
CA CYS A 45 -0.03 -3.28 -11.73
C CYS A 45 0.22 -4.53 -10.88
N ILE A 46 0.28 -5.72 -11.49
CA ILE A 46 0.57 -6.98 -10.78
C ILE A 46 1.99 -6.93 -10.21
N GLU A 47 2.97 -6.50 -11.00
CA GLU A 47 4.36 -6.37 -10.55
C GLU A 47 4.50 -5.35 -9.41
N GLU A 48 3.81 -4.20 -9.52
CA GLU A 48 3.80 -3.20 -8.46
C GLU A 48 3.21 -3.74 -7.16
N ALA A 49 2.09 -4.48 -7.23
CA ALA A 49 1.48 -5.12 -6.08
C ALA A 49 2.39 -6.19 -5.45
N ALA A 50 3.07 -6.98 -6.27
CA ALA A 50 4.04 -7.97 -5.84
C ALA A 50 5.18 -7.32 -5.05
N ASN A 51 5.75 -6.23 -5.60
CA ASN A 51 6.85 -5.50 -4.97
C ASN A 51 6.45 -4.94 -3.60
N LYS A 52 5.24 -4.40 -3.44
CA LYS A 52 4.72 -3.92 -2.15
C LYS A 52 4.66 -5.03 -1.10
N MET A 53 4.19 -6.21 -1.50
CA MET A 53 4.11 -7.37 -0.60
C MET A 53 5.50 -7.90 -0.22
N VAL A 54 6.45 -7.91 -1.15
CA VAL A 54 7.84 -8.29 -0.88
C VAL A 54 8.49 -7.32 0.12
N ILE A 55 8.26 -6.01 -0.03
CA ILE A 55 8.73 -5.00 0.93
C ILE A 55 8.14 -5.25 2.32
N ALA A 56 6.83 -5.47 2.41
CA ALA A 56 6.15 -5.80 3.67
C ALA A 56 6.72 -7.07 4.33
N LEU A 57 7.00 -8.10 3.52
CA LEU A 57 7.60 -9.35 3.96
C LEU A 57 8.99 -9.13 4.57
N HIS A 58 9.84 -8.37 3.89
CA HIS A 58 11.19 -8.03 4.37
C HIS A 58 11.14 -7.31 5.72
N VAL A 59 10.25 -6.33 5.87
CA VAL A 59 10.07 -5.62 7.15
C VAL A 59 9.60 -6.56 8.25
N ALA A 60 8.60 -7.41 7.98
CA ALA A 60 8.12 -8.40 8.95
C ALA A 60 9.22 -9.41 9.35
N HIS A 61 10.09 -9.77 8.42
CA HIS A 61 11.24 -10.64 8.68
C HIS A 61 12.25 -9.99 9.63
N VAL A 62 12.58 -8.72 9.41
CA VAL A 62 13.46 -7.96 10.32
C VAL A 62 12.83 -7.83 11.71
N LEU A 63 11.55 -7.49 11.81
CA LEU A 63 10.86 -7.41 13.11
C LEU A 63 10.85 -8.76 13.84
N THR A 64 10.58 -9.85 13.12
CA THR A 64 10.61 -11.21 13.68
C THR A 64 11.99 -11.52 14.25
N TYR A 65 13.06 -11.18 13.52
CA TYR A 65 14.42 -11.33 14.02
C TYR A 65 14.66 -10.52 15.31
N LEU A 66 14.35 -9.22 15.32
CA LEU A 66 14.56 -8.35 16.46
C LEU A 66 13.79 -8.81 17.71
N HIS A 67 12.52 -9.18 17.54
CA HIS A 67 11.64 -9.64 18.61
C HIS A 67 12.04 -11.03 19.15
N SER A 68 12.76 -11.83 18.36
CA SER A 68 13.26 -13.16 18.77
C SER A 68 14.54 -13.12 19.62
N LEU A 69 15.22 -11.96 19.71
CA LEU A 69 16.45 -11.82 20.49
C LEU A 69 16.19 -11.91 22.00
N GLN A 70 17.24 -12.16 22.79
CA GLN A 70 17.15 -12.22 24.25
C GLN A 70 18.12 -11.20 24.91
N PRO A 71 17.61 -10.14 25.57
CA PRO A 71 16.20 -9.73 25.61
C PRO A 71 15.68 -9.24 24.24
N PRO A 72 14.35 -9.27 24.00
CA PRO A 72 13.77 -8.79 22.75
C PRO A 72 14.17 -7.34 22.46
N VAL A 73 14.52 -7.07 21.20
CA VAL A 73 14.83 -5.72 20.73
C VAL A 73 13.59 -5.13 20.07
N ILE A 74 13.12 -3.99 20.57
CA ILE A 74 11.99 -3.24 20.02
C ILE A 74 12.56 -2.11 19.15
N HIS A 75 12.08 -1.97 17.92
CA HIS A 75 12.57 -0.98 16.96
C HIS A 75 12.21 0.45 17.37
N ARG A 76 10.98 0.70 17.81
CA ARG A 76 10.43 1.96 18.37
C ARG A 76 10.26 3.12 17.39
N ASP A 77 10.97 3.14 16.27
CA ASP A 77 10.85 4.19 15.24
C ASP A 77 10.58 3.61 13.84
N LEU A 78 9.70 2.61 13.76
CA LEU A 78 9.35 2.00 12.48
C LEU A 78 8.44 2.95 11.68
N LYS A 79 8.89 3.35 10.48
CA LYS A 79 8.16 4.21 9.54
C LYS A 79 8.72 4.04 8.13
N SER A 80 7.97 4.42 7.11
CA SER A 80 8.38 4.33 5.69
C SER A 80 9.74 4.98 5.41
N ARG A 81 10.01 6.15 6.01
CA ARG A 81 11.29 6.87 5.85
C ARG A 81 12.52 6.08 6.33
N ASN A 82 12.32 5.11 7.23
CA ASN A 82 13.38 4.26 7.76
C ASN A 82 13.46 2.90 7.02
N ILE A 83 12.72 2.74 5.93
CA ILE A 83 12.78 1.56 5.06
C ILE A 83 13.49 1.98 3.77
N LEU A 84 14.72 1.52 3.59
CA LEU A 84 15.49 1.76 2.38
C LEU A 84 15.24 0.63 1.39
N LEU A 85 15.03 1.01 0.12
CA LEU A 85 14.89 0.08 -1.00
C LEU A 85 16.13 0.17 -1.89
N ASN A 86 16.63 -0.96 -2.37
CA ASN A 86 17.60 -1.00 -3.47
C ASN A 86 16.89 -1.13 -4.82
N GLU A 87 17.68 -1.20 -5.90
CA GLU A 87 17.18 -1.35 -7.28
C GLU A 87 16.40 -2.66 -7.51
N GLU A 88 16.56 -3.64 -6.62
CA GLU A 88 15.91 -4.95 -6.65
C GLU A 88 14.68 -5.04 -5.71
N HIS A 89 14.19 -3.90 -5.20
CA HIS A 89 13.09 -3.81 -4.23
C HIS A 89 13.32 -4.59 -2.91
N GLU A 90 14.58 -4.91 -2.61
CA GLU A 90 14.94 -5.44 -1.30
C GLU A 90 14.85 -4.32 -0.26
N ALA A 91 14.06 -4.58 0.79
CA ALA A 91 13.84 -3.60 1.84
C ALA A 91 14.80 -3.84 3.00
N LYS A 92 15.51 -2.79 3.40
CA LYS A 92 16.40 -2.78 4.55
C LYS A 92 15.90 -1.75 5.55
N LEU A 93 15.65 -2.20 6.77
CA LEU A 93 15.28 -1.32 7.86
C LEU A 93 16.53 -0.58 8.38
N THR A 94 16.42 0.71 8.61
CA THR A 94 17.46 1.58 9.18
C THR A 94 16.98 2.25 10.44
N ASP A 95 17.88 2.99 11.11
CA ASP A 95 17.57 3.72 12.33
C ASP A 95 16.96 2.82 13.41
N PHE A 96 17.59 1.65 13.60
CA PHE A 96 17.36 0.80 14.77
C PHE A 96 17.57 1.66 16.01
N GLY A 97 16.46 2.08 16.61
CA GLY A 97 16.41 3.17 17.57
C GLY A 97 17.53 3.03 18.58
N VAL A 98 18.34 4.09 18.71
CA VAL A 98 19.52 4.16 19.57
C VAL A 98 19.25 3.39 20.86
N SER A 99 19.90 2.23 20.90
CA SER A 99 19.79 1.24 21.96
C SER A 99 20.07 1.90 23.30
N ARG A 100 19.20 1.60 24.27
CA ARG A 100 19.30 1.88 25.71
C ARG A 100 18.96 3.32 26.15
N GLU A 101 18.13 3.36 27.19
CA GLU A 101 18.01 4.47 28.15
C GLU A 101 17.49 5.81 27.62
N ARG A 102 16.19 5.87 27.32
CA ARG A 102 15.38 6.97 27.86
C ARG A 102 14.13 6.40 28.50
N LEU A 103 14.25 6.12 29.79
CA LEU A 103 13.18 6.23 30.80
C LEU A 103 12.75 7.70 30.99
N ASP A 104 13.05 8.59 30.04
CA ASP A 104 12.79 10.01 30.18
C ASP A 104 11.44 10.35 29.57
N ARG A 105 10.56 10.69 30.50
CA ARG A 105 9.27 11.36 30.42
C ARG A 105 9.33 12.73 29.70
N THR A 106 10.25 12.94 28.77
CA THR A 106 10.29 14.17 27.96
C THR A 106 9.46 13.97 26.71
N MET A 107 8.17 14.28 26.91
CA MET A 107 7.15 14.63 25.94
C MET A 107 7.58 15.80 25.03
N THR A 108 8.63 15.60 24.24
CA THR A 108 9.00 16.49 23.14
C THR A 108 9.12 15.66 21.88
N ALA A 109 8.08 14.87 21.60
CA ALA A 109 7.86 14.30 20.27
C ALA A 109 7.63 15.46 19.30
N GLY A 110 8.61 15.71 18.45
CA GLY A 110 8.44 16.55 17.27
C GLY A 110 7.25 16.03 16.47
N VAL A 111 6.33 16.94 16.15
CA VAL A 111 4.99 16.70 15.60
C VAL A 111 4.99 15.83 14.31
N GLY A 112 6.12 15.68 13.62
CA GLY A 112 6.23 14.90 12.37
C GLY A 112 6.45 13.38 12.49
N THR A 113 6.94 12.84 13.62
CA THR A 113 7.30 11.40 13.73
C THR A 113 6.18 10.55 14.37
N SER A 114 5.12 11.17 14.87
CA SER A 114 4.14 10.49 15.74
C SER A 114 3.08 9.67 15.00
N LEU A 115 2.94 9.80 13.67
CA LEU A 115 1.83 9.18 12.93
C LEU A 115 1.90 7.63 12.90
N TRP A 116 3.09 7.05 12.99
CA TRP A 116 3.29 5.59 13.04
C TRP A 116 3.31 5.06 14.48
N MET A 117 3.24 5.94 15.49
CA MET A 117 3.40 5.57 16.89
C MET A 117 2.15 4.88 17.44
N ALA A 118 2.35 3.80 18.20
CA ALA A 118 1.25 3.11 18.86
C ALA A 118 0.60 3.97 19.96
N PRO A 119 -0.72 3.86 20.19
CA PRO A 119 -1.44 4.62 21.22
C PRO A 119 -0.80 4.57 22.61
N GLU A 120 -0.41 3.39 23.05
CA GLU A 120 0.21 3.17 24.37
C GLU A 120 1.60 3.81 24.49
N VAL A 121 2.33 3.94 23.38
CA VAL A 121 3.61 4.64 23.35
C VAL A 121 3.38 6.14 23.46
N MET A 122 2.34 6.66 22.80
CA MET A 122 1.97 8.08 22.84
C MET A 122 1.48 8.52 24.23
N THR A 123 0.79 7.64 24.96
CA THR A 123 0.33 7.91 26.33
C THR A 123 1.41 7.67 27.38
N GLY A 124 2.58 7.15 27.00
CA GLY A 124 3.67 6.83 27.91
C GLY A 124 3.39 5.63 28.81
N GLU A 125 2.48 4.75 28.38
CA GLU A 125 2.18 3.49 29.05
C GLU A 125 3.32 2.47 28.85
N LYS A 126 3.24 1.34 29.55
CA LYS A 126 4.16 0.23 29.29
C LYS A 126 3.83 -0.37 27.93
N TYR A 127 4.86 -0.57 27.12
CA TYR A 127 4.76 -1.13 25.78
C TYR A 127 5.80 -2.23 25.58
N ASP A 128 5.55 -3.11 24.62
CA ASP A 128 6.38 -4.23 24.22
C ASP A 128 6.59 -4.23 22.69
N ASP A 129 6.97 -5.38 22.13
CA ASP A 129 7.15 -5.60 20.70
C ASP A 129 5.88 -5.35 19.87
N LYS A 130 4.69 -5.37 20.49
CA LYS A 130 3.42 -5.05 19.81
C LYS A 130 3.32 -3.59 19.39
N ALA A 131 4.12 -2.70 19.98
CA ALA A 131 4.22 -1.32 19.51
C ALA A 131 4.77 -1.24 18.09
N ASP A 132 5.80 -2.03 17.76
CA ASP A 132 6.34 -2.10 16.40
C ASP A 132 5.30 -2.67 15.44
N MET A 133 4.45 -3.60 15.89
CA MET A 133 3.38 -4.17 15.07
C MET A 133 2.30 -3.15 14.70
N PHE A 134 2.01 -2.18 15.57
CA PHE A 134 1.15 -1.06 15.21
C PHE A 134 1.79 -0.22 14.11
N SER A 135 3.05 0.17 14.30
CA SER A 135 3.80 0.94 13.30
C SER A 135 3.90 0.20 11.96
N PHE A 136 4.05 -1.12 11.99
CA PHE A 136 4.05 -1.97 10.81
C PHE A 136 2.71 -1.90 10.07
N GLY A 137 1.58 -1.95 10.78
CA GLY A 137 0.25 -1.79 10.18
C GLY A 137 0.06 -0.43 9.50
N VAL A 138 0.61 0.64 10.08
CA VAL A 138 0.60 1.98 9.46
C VAL A 138 1.46 1.99 8.19
N VAL A 139 2.63 1.34 8.20
CA VAL A 139 3.47 1.17 7.00
C VAL A 139 2.75 0.37 5.92
N LEU A 140 2.00 -0.68 6.26
CA LEU A 140 1.21 -1.45 5.27
C LEU A 140 0.17 -0.57 4.56
N SER A 141 -0.51 0.31 5.29
CA SER A 141 -1.45 1.26 4.70
C SER A 141 -0.75 2.27 3.77
N GLU A 142 0.42 2.74 4.16
CA GLU A 142 1.23 3.65 3.34
C GLU A 142 1.74 2.98 2.05
N LEU A 143 2.18 1.72 2.14
CA LEU A 143 2.55 0.91 0.98
C LEU A 143 1.36 0.67 0.04
N ASP A 144 0.16 0.45 0.58
CA ASP A 144 -1.02 0.21 -0.24
C ASP A 144 -1.55 1.49 -0.91
N THR A 145 -1.63 2.59 -0.16
CA THR A 145 -2.22 3.84 -0.63
C THR A 145 -1.25 4.76 -1.36
N HIS A 146 0.07 4.56 -1.22
CA HIS A 146 1.12 5.46 -1.71
C HIS A 146 0.98 6.91 -1.19
N THR A 147 0.34 7.09 -0.04
CA THR A 147 0.17 8.40 0.60
C THR A 147 0.61 8.37 2.05
N LEU A 148 0.96 9.53 2.60
CA LEU A 148 1.24 9.63 4.03
C LEU A 148 0.04 9.12 4.85
N PRO A 149 0.29 8.46 5.99
CA PRO A 149 -0.77 7.96 6.86
C PRO A 149 -1.80 9.03 7.21
N TYR A 150 -3.08 8.65 7.18
CA TYR A 150 -4.23 9.50 7.51
C TYR A 150 -4.46 10.71 6.61
N THR A 151 -3.83 10.77 5.43
CA THR A 151 -4.08 11.84 4.43
C THR A 151 -5.55 11.95 4.09
N GLN A 152 -6.20 10.81 3.76
CA GLN A 152 -7.62 10.77 3.40
C GLN A 152 -8.51 11.24 4.56
N THR A 153 -8.27 10.72 5.76
CA THR A 153 -9.00 11.14 6.96
C THR A 153 -8.92 12.65 7.20
N LYS A 154 -7.74 13.27 6.99
CA LYS A 154 -7.57 14.72 7.13
C LYS A 154 -8.38 15.47 6.08
N GLN A 155 -8.39 15.01 4.84
CA GLN A 155 -9.14 15.63 3.74
C GLN A 155 -10.67 15.51 3.94
N ASP A 156 -11.18 14.35 4.34
CA ASP A 156 -12.62 14.14 4.55
C ASP A 156 -13.15 14.99 5.71
N MET A 157 -12.36 15.13 6.78
CA MET A 157 -12.68 15.99 7.91
C MET A 157 -12.63 17.48 7.56
N GLN A 158 -11.70 17.89 6.69
CA GLN A 158 -11.66 19.25 6.15
C GLN A 158 -12.91 19.57 5.34
N HIS A 159 -13.34 18.68 4.45
CA HIS A 159 -14.53 18.87 3.63
C HIS A 159 -15.82 18.88 4.45
N SER A 160 -15.93 17.99 5.45
CA SER A 160 -17.16 17.86 6.26
C SER A 160 -17.32 18.93 7.34
N GLN A 161 -16.23 19.38 7.99
CA GLN A 161 -16.30 20.32 9.12
C GLN A 161 -15.68 21.70 8.84
N GLY A 162 -15.09 21.91 7.67
CA GLY A 162 -14.47 23.20 7.29
C GLY A 162 -13.26 23.59 8.16
N ARG A 163 -12.72 22.67 8.96
CA ARG A 163 -11.56 22.89 9.83
C ARG A 163 -10.43 21.93 9.47
N GLN A 164 -9.23 22.49 9.35
CA GLN A 164 -8.01 21.70 9.25
C GLN A 164 -7.74 21.02 10.60
N MET A 165 -7.68 19.69 10.60
CA MET A 165 -7.34 18.92 11.78
C MET A 165 -5.84 19.06 12.08
N THR A 166 -5.49 19.31 13.33
CA THR A 166 -4.09 19.29 13.78
C THR A 166 -3.63 17.85 14.01
N ASP A 167 -2.33 17.61 13.89
CA ASP A 167 -1.75 16.28 14.14
C ASP A 167 -2.05 15.79 15.56
N ALA A 168 -2.05 16.67 16.57
CA ALA A 168 -2.41 16.30 17.94
C ALA A 168 -3.85 15.79 18.06
N THR A 169 -4.81 16.42 17.38
CA THR A 169 -6.21 15.97 17.38
C THR A 169 -6.38 14.64 16.65
N LEU A 170 -5.68 14.45 15.53
CA LEU A 170 -5.67 13.18 14.80
C LEU A 170 -5.15 12.05 15.71
N LEU A 171 -3.98 12.27 16.30
CA LEU A 171 -3.32 11.34 17.21
C LEU A 171 -4.20 10.97 18.41
N GLN A 172 -4.89 11.94 19.01
CA GLN A 172 -5.87 11.67 20.05
C GLN A 172 -7.02 10.77 19.56
N LYS A 173 -7.53 11.02 18.36
CA LYS A 173 -8.61 10.20 17.76
C LYS A 173 -8.17 8.77 17.45
N VAL A 174 -6.92 8.59 17.02
CA VAL A 174 -6.29 7.28 16.83
C VAL A 174 -6.17 6.54 18.16
N ALA A 175 -5.68 7.22 19.21
CA ALA A 175 -5.59 6.62 20.54
C ALA A 175 -6.96 6.22 21.12
N MET A 176 -8.02 6.95 20.79
CA MET A 176 -9.40 6.60 21.14
C MET A 176 -10.02 5.51 20.25
N GLY A 177 -9.32 5.06 19.19
CA GLY A 177 -9.83 4.08 18.22
C GLY A 177 -10.93 4.60 17.30
N THR A 178 -11.15 5.92 17.27
CA THR A 178 -12.18 6.57 16.44
C THR A 178 -11.70 6.87 15.02
N VAL A 179 -10.38 6.86 14.81
CA VAL A 179 -9.72 6.99 13.52
C VAL A 179 -8.75 5.83 13.37
N ARG A 180 -8.67 5.28 12.17
CA ARG A 180 -7.68 4.27 11.77
C ARG A 180 -7.09 4.67 10.43
N VAL A 181 -6.03 3.99 10.03
CA VAL A 181 -5.48 4.12 8.69
C VAL A 181 -6.43 3.49 7.66
N ASP A 182 -6.37 3.98 6.44
CA ASP A 182 -7.19 3.51 5.32
C ASP A 182 -6.37 2.64 4.37
N PHE A 183 -7.05 1.75 3.65
CA PHE A 183 -6.49 0.98 2.54
C PHE A 183 -7.27 1.32 1.27
N SER A 184 -6.59 1.37 0.14
CA SER A 184 -7.11 1.74 -1.18
C SER A 184 -8.22 0.82 -1.69
N GLY A 185 -8.27 -0.42 -1.21
CA GLY A 185 -9.17 -1.46 -1.71
C GLY A 185 -8.78 -2.03 -3.07
N ALA A 186 -7.67 -1.57 -3.68
CA ALA A 186 -7.14 -2.10 -4.92
C ALA A 186 -6.25 -3.33 -4.68
N GLY A 187 -5.55 -3.38 -3.54
CA GLY A 187 -4.74 -4.51 -3.13
C GLY A 187 -5.55 -5.69 -2.58
N PRO A 188 -4.89 -6.82 -2.28
CA PRO A 188 -5.57 -7.98 -1.71
C PRO A 188 -6.23 -7.67 -0.37
N GLN A 189 -7.47 -8.12 -0.19
CA GLN A 189 -8.23 -7.91 1.06
C GLN A 189 -7.50 -8.49 2.27
N SER A 190 -6.80 -9.61 2.07
CA SER A 190 -5.99 -10.29 3.08
C SER A 190 -4.88 -9.38 3.64
N MET A 191 -4.27 -8.52 2.82
CA MET A 191 -3.29 -7.53 3.23
C MET A 191 -3.91 -6.41 4.06
N ALA A 192 -5.08 -5.91 3.64
CA ALA A 192 -5.83 -4.91 4.41
C ALA A 192 -6.26 -5.46 5.77
N ASP A 193 -6.76 -6.70 5.83
CA ASP A 193 -7.16 -7.37 7.07
C ASP A 193 -5.98 -7.54 8.04
N LEU A 194 -4.80 -7.89 7.52
CA LEU A 194 -3.56 -7.92 8.31
C LEU A 194 -3.21 -6.52 8.83
N GLY A 195 -3.27 -5.51 7.97
CA GLY A 195 -3.06 -4.11 8.33
C GLY A 195 -3.97 -3.65 9.47
N TYR A 196 -5.28 -3.91 9.36
CA TYR A 196 -6.27 -3.58 10.39
C TYR A 196 -6.02 -4.31 11.71
N ALA A 197 -5.62 -5.59 11.66
CA ALA A 197 -5.25 -6.35 12.85
C ALA A 197 -4.01 -5.74 13.55
N CYS A 198 -3.00 -5.34 12.77
CA CYS A 198 -1.80 -4.68 13.25
C CYS A 198 -2.10 -3.34 13.95
N VAL A 199 -3.02 -2.52 13.42
CA VAL A 199 -3.39 -1.22 14.01
C VAL A 199 -4.51 -1.30 15.06
N SER A 200 -4.68 -2.46 15.72
CA SER A 200 -5.59 -2.57 16.87
C SER A 200 -5.18 -1.62 18.00
N VAL A 201 -6.15 -0.94 18.62
CA VAL A 201 -5.88 -0.12 19.82
C VAL A 201 -5.42 -1.01 20.97
N ASP A 202 -6.06 -2.18 21.14
CA ASP A 202 -5.62 -3.19 22.09
C ASP A 202 -4.39 -3.93 21.53
N PRO A 203 -3.20 -3.82 22.18
CA PRO A 203 -1.97 -4.47 21.73
C PRO A 203 -2.04 -6.01 21.72
N THR A 204 -2.91 -6.60 22.56
CA THR A 204 -3.03 -8.05 22.68
C THR A 204 -3.69 -8.69 21.45
N LEU A 205 -4.52 -7.92 20.74
CA LEU A 205 -5.18 -8.34 19.50
C LEU A 205 -4.28 -8.21 18.26
N ARG A 206 -3.15 -7.53 18.38
CA ARG A 206 -2.19 -7.40 17.27
C ARG A 206 -1.47 -8.74 17.07
N PRO A 207 -1.24 -9.18 15.82
CA PRO A 207 -0.40 -10.35 15.58
C PRO A 207 1.04 -10.06 16.04
N SER A 208 1.78 -11.10 16.39
CA SER A 208 3.24 -11.06 16.48
C SER A 208 3.88 -10.86 15.10
N ALA A 209 5.13 -10.41 15.07
CA ALA A 209 5.88 -10.28 13.81
C ALA A 209 5.97 -11.62 13.05
N ALA A 210 6.13 -12.73 13.76
CA ALA A 210 6.18 -14.07 13.16
C ALA A 210 4.84 -14.47 12.52
N GLU A 211 3.71 -14.18 13.16
CA GLU A 211 2.38 -14.44 12.60
C GLU A 211 2.10 -13.55 11.38
N ALA A 212 2.50 -12.28 11.43
CA ALA A 212 2.39 -11.36 10.29
C ALA A 212 3.25 -11.84 9.11
N LEU A 213 4.50 -12.24 9.36
CA LEU A 213 5.40 -12.81 8.36
C LEU A 213 4.79 -14.06 7.71
N PHE A 214 4.28 -15.00 8.51
CA PHE A 214 3.63 -16.20 8.00
C PHE A 214 2.43 -15.86 7.10
N LYS A 215 1.58 -14.93 7.53
CA LYS A 215 0.42 -14.48 6.74
C LYS A 215 0.86 -13.89 5.40
N LEU A 216 1.89 -13.05 5.38
CA LEU A 216 2.43 -12.46 4.14
C LEU A 216 3.01 -13.52 3.19
N GLN A 217 3.73 -14.52 3.70
CA GLN A 217 4.23 -15.64 2.89
C GLN A 217 3.09 -16.43 2.25
N VAL A 218 2.01 -16.68 3.00
CA VAL A 218 0.83 -17.37 2.49
C VAL A 218 0.12 -16.55 1.41
N MET A 219 0.06 -15.22 1.54
CA MET A 219 -0.54 -14.34 0.52
C MET A 219 0.31 -14.35 -0.75
N LEU A 220 1.62 -14.15 -0.64
CA LEU A 220 2.57 -14.17 -1.78
C LEU A 220 2.50 -15.47 -2.59
N THR A 221 2.25 -16.61 -1.93
CA THR A 221 2.18 -17.92 -2.61
C THR A 221 0.81 -18.23 -3.22
N LYS A 222 -0.26 -17.50 -2.86
CA LYS A 222 -1.63 -17.77 -3.29
C LYS A 222 -2.23 -16.71 -4.21
N GLU A 223 -1.77 -15.47 -4.09
CA GLU A 223 -2.42 -14.29 -4.69
C GLU A 223 -1.58 -13.63 -5.79
N LEU A 224 -0.32 -14.04 -5.95
CA LEU A 224 0.54 -13.62 -7.07
C LEU A 224 0.70 -14.80 -8.05
N PRO A 225 0.37 -14.61 -9.34
CA PRO A 225 0.42 -15.65 -10.37
C PRO A 225 1.84 -16.09 -10.75
#